data_AF-A0A0P9EZJ4-F1
#
_entry.id   AF-A0A0P9EZJ4-F1
#
_cell.length_a   1.000
_cell.length_b   1.000
_cell.length_c   1.000
_cell.angle_alpha   90.00
_cell.angle_beta   90.00
_cell.angle_gamma   90.00
#
_symmetry.space_group_name_H-M   'P 1'
#
loop_
_entity.id
_entity.type
_entity.pdbx_description
1 polymer ?
#
loop_
_entity_poly.entity_id
_entity_poly.type
_entity_poly.pdbx_seq_one_letter_code
_entity_poly.pdbx_strand_id
1 'polypeptide(L)'
;VGGRKLVGSAQTRRNGMLIQHGAIPLTGHAERLSALLLRPPANLAASMIALDEAAGRAIGFDEVAAALVDGFSAAWDIEFVPGAFSASEEAAVADLQHTKYMDEGWTFGR
;
A
#
# COMPACT_ATOMS: atom_id res chain seq x y z
N VAL A 1 11.54 3.09 -11.54
CA VAL A 1 11.89 4.31 -12.31
C VAL A 1 13.40 4.45 -12.32
N GLY A 2 14.05 4.48 -13.50
CA GLY A 2 15.51 4.57 -13.59
C GLY A 2 16.25 3.45 -12.85
N GLY A 3 15.77 2.20 -12.93
CA GLY A 3 16.32 1.05 -12.19
C GLY A 3 15.99 1.00 -10.70
N ARG A 4 15.35 2.03 -10.14
CA ARG A 4 14.97 2.11 -8.72
C ARG A 4 13.52 1.71 -8.48
N LYS A 5 13.26 1.06 -7.34
CA LYS A 5 11.93 0.59 -6.94
C LYS A 5 11.08 1.75 -6.42
N LEU A 6 9.95 1.99 -7.10
CA LEU A 6 8.93 2.96 -6.69
C LEU A 6 7.75 2.28 -5.99
N VAL A 7 7.31 1.11 -6.47
CA VAL A 7 6.13 0.43 -5.93
C VAL A 7 6.54 -0.88 -5.26
N GLY A 8 6.02 -1.11 -4.05
CA GLY A 8 6.00 -2.43 -3.43
C GLY A 8 4.63 -3.05 -3.59
N SER A 9 4.54 -4.31 -4.01
CA SER A 9 3.27 -5.03 -4.18
C SER A 9 3.28 -6.35 -3.46
N ALA A 10 2.12 -6.75 -2.95
CA ALA A 10 1.84 -8.07 -2.41
C ALA A 10 0.47 -8.55 -2.92
N GLN A 11 0.31 -9.87 -3.01
CA GLN A 11 -0.92 -10.48 -3.49
C GLN A 11 -1.26 -11.73 -2.70
N THR A 12 -2.55 -11.97 -2.49
CA THR A 12 -3.07 -13.21 -1.90
C THR A 12 -4.20 -13.74 -2.76
N ARG A 13 -4.21 -15.06 -3.00
CA ARG A 13 -5.32 -15.76 -3.65
C ARG A 13 -5.90 -16.77 -2.69
N ARG A 14 -7.19 -16.65 -2.38
CA ARG A 14 -7.88 -17.55 -1.43
C ARG A 14 -9.37 -17.58 -1.71
N ASN A 15 -9.99 -18.75 -1.61
CA ASN A 15 -11.44 -18.95 -1.76
C ASN A 15 -12.01 -18.33 -3.06
N GLY A 16 -11.31 -18.49 -4.19
CA GLY A 16 -11.71 -17.90 -5.48
C GLY A 16 -11.49 -16.39 -5.60
N MET A 17 -10.98 -15.72 -4.56
CA MET A 17 -10.73 -14.27 -4.55
C MET A 17 -9.24 -13.95 -4.73
N LEU A 18 -8.96 -12.81 -5.35
CA LEU A 18 -7.63 -12.19 -5.44
C LEU A 18 -7.65 -10.87 -4.68
N ILE A 19 -6.68 -10.69 -3.78
CA ILE A 19 -6.38 -9.41 -3.16
C ILE A 19 -5.02 -8.95 -3.68
N GLN A 20 -5.00 -7.83 -4.39
CA GLN A 20 -3.79 -7.13 -4.81
C GLN A 20 -3.67 -5.84 -4.00
N HIS A 21 -2.55 -5.64 -3.33
CA HIS A 21 -2.29 -4.41 -2.59
C HIS A 21 -0.81 -4.02 -2.68
N GLY A 22 -0.51 -2.80 -2.27
CA GLY A 22 0.86 -2.29 -2.34
C GLY A 22 1.06 -0.99 -1.60
N ALA A 23 2.27 -0.46 -1.72
CA ALA A 23 2.68 0.81 -1.18
C ALA A 23 3.45 1.60 -2.23
N ILE A 24 3.13 2.90 -2.33
CA ILE A 24 3.82 3.89 -3.14
C ILE A 24 4.34 4.96 -2.16
N PRO A 25 5.66 5.11 -1.96
CA PRO A 25 6.20 6.16 -1.12
C PRO A 25 6.02 7.50 -1.82
N LEU A 26 5.20 8.38 -1.24
CA LEU A 26 5.04 9.75 -1.75
C LEU A 26 6.34 10.55 -1.59
N THR A 27 7.02 10.34 -0.45
CA THR A 27 8.26 11.02 -0.07
C THR A 27 9.34 10.02 0.38
N GLY A 28 10.61 10.40 0.18
CA GLY A 28 11.76 9.53 0.45
C GLY A 28 12.11 9.44 1.94
N HIS A 29 12.14 8.22 2.49
CA HIS A 29 12.48 7.95 3.91
C HIS A 29 13.44 6.76 4.08
N ALA A 30 14.43 6.63 3.20
CA ALA A 30 15.33 5.47 3.15
C ALA A 30 16.07 5.20 4.48
N GLU A 31 16.55 6.24 5.17
CA GLU A 31 17.24 6.09 6.46
C GLU A 31 16.31 5.51 7.53
N ARG A 32 15.09 6.04 7.65
CA ARG A 32 14.09 5.56 8.60
C ARG A 32 13.71 4.11 8.33
N LEU A 33 13.51 3.75 7.06
CA LEU A 33 13.22 2.37 6.68
C LEU A 33 14.38 1.43 7.02
N SER A 34 15.62 1.88 6.77
CA SER A 34 16.81 1.09 7.12
C SER A 34 16.91 0.82 8.62
N ALA A 35 16.51 1.78 9.47
CA ALA A 35 16.54 1.63 10.92
C ALA A 35 15.44 0.70 11.47
N LEU A 36 14.33 0.53 10.75
CA LEU A 36 13.18 -0.29 11.19
C LEU A 36 13.24 -1.74 10.72
N LEU A 37 14.03 -2.04 9.69
CA LEU A 37 14.15 -3.40 9.14
C LEU A 37 15.21 -4.19 9.92
N LEU A 38 14.89 -5.42 10.33
CA LEU A 38 15.86 -6.34 10.94
C LEU A 38 17.05 -6.66 10.02
N ARG A 39 16.82 -6.66 8.70
CA ARG A 39 17.82 -6.93 7.66
C ARG A 39 17.62 -5.97 6.50
N PRO A 40 18.09 -4.71 6.60
CA PRO A 40 17.92 -3.74 5.54
C PRO A 40 18.81 -4.10 4.33
N PRO A 41 18.38 -3.83 3.09
CA PRO A 41 19.23 -3.95 1.92
C PRO A 41 20.43 -3.01 2.02
N ALA A 42 21.64 -3.48 1.67
CA ALA A 42 22.88 -2.72 1.83
C ALA A 42 22.84 -1.32 1.19
N ASN A 43 22.14 -1.17 0.06
CA ASN A 43 21.99 0.09 -0.68
C ASN A 43 20.51 0.46 -0.85
N LEU A 44 19.74 0.48 0.25
CA LEU A 44 18.30 0.80 0.20
C LEU A 44 18.04 2.16 -0.47
N ALA A 45 18.79 3.21 -0.10
CA ALA A 45 18.62 4.55 -0.67
C ALA A 45 18.86 4.60 -2.19
N ALA A 46 19.89 3.88 -2.68
CA ALA A 46 20.20 3.86 -4.11
C ALA A 46 19.25 2.95 -4.91
N SER A 47 18.54 2.03 -4.25
CA SER A 47 17.66 1.06 -4.91
C SER A 47 16.18 1.43 -4.87
N MET A 48 15.81 2.51 -4.16
CA MET A 48 14.44 3.00 -4.09
C MET A 48 14.31 4.45 -4.55
N ILE A 49 13.10 4.83 -4.90
CA ILE A 49 12.76 6.20 -5.30
C ILE A 49 11.34 6.50 -4.81
N ALA A 50 11.13 7.69 -4.29
CA ALA A 50 9.81 8.17 -3.93
C ALA A 50 9.16 8.93 -5.09
N LEU A 51 7.85 9.12 -5.01
CA LEU A 51 7.09 9.69 -6.11
C LEU A 51 7.46 11.16 -6.36
N ASP A 52 7.74 11.91 -5.29
CA ASP A 52 8.19 13.30 -5.37
C ASP A 52 9.50 13.46 -6.17
N GLU A 53 10.48 12.62 -5.86
CA GLU A 53 11.76 12.56 -6.55
C GLU A 53 11.59 12.11 -8.00
N ALA A 54 10.75 11.09 -8.23
CA ALA A 54 10.46 10.58 -9.57
C ALA A 54 9.77 11.63 -10.46
N ALA A 55 8.88 12.43 -9.88
CA ALA A 55 8.12 13.47 -10.56
C ALA A 55 8.86 14.82 -10.64
N GLY A 56 9.91 15.02 -9.85
CA GLY A 56 10.61 16.30 -9.73
C GLY A 56 9.80 17.39 -9.02
N ARG A 57 8.74 17.02 -8.29
CA ARG A 57 7.88 17.93 -7.52
C ARG A 57 7.14 17.18 -6.42
N ALA A 58 6.66 17.91 -5.40
CA ALA A 58 5.76 17.32 -4.41
C ALA A 58 4.45 16.84 -5.06
N ILE A 59 4.02 15.64 -4.67
CA ILE A 59 2.75 15.02 -5.08
C ILE A 59 1.91 14.76 -3.82
N GLY A 60 0.65 15.20 -3.82
CA GLY A 60 -0.28 14.98 -2.71
C GLY A 60 -0.90 13.59 -2.73
N PHE A 61 -1.40 13.14 -1.57
CA PHE A 61 -2.10 11.86 -1.47
C PHE A 61 -3.32 11.78 -2.40
N ASP A 62 -4.19 12.81 -2.38
CA ASP A 62 -5.41 12.84 -3.18
C ASP A 62 -5.12 12.83 -4.68
N GLU A 63 -4.02 13.47 -5.10
CA GLU A 63 -3.56 13.45 -6.49
C GLU A 63 -3.20 12.02 -6.92
N VAL A 64 -2.49 11.27 -6.07
CA VAL A 64 -2.16 9.86 -6.35
C VAL A 64 -3.40 8.99 -6.33
N ALA A 65 -4.31 9.21 -5.37
CA ALA A 65 -5.56 8.45 -5.27
C ALA A 65 -6.42 8.64 -6.53
N ALA A 66 -6.59 9.88 -6.99
CA ALA A 66 -7.29 10.20 -8.23
C ALA A 66 -6.62 9.55 -9.44
N ALA A 67 -5.29 9.71 -9.58
CA ALA A 67 -4.55 9.12 -10.69
C ALA A 67 -4.63 7.58 -10.72
N LEU A 68 -4.69 6.92 -9.56
CA LEU A 68 -4.90 5.48 -9.47
C LEU A 68 -6.31 5.10 -9.92
N VAL A 69 -7.34 5.80 -9.46
CA VAL A 69 -8.73 5.56 -9.89
C VAL A 69 -8.84 5.70 -11.41
N ASP A 70 -8.34 6.80 -11.97
CA ASP A 70 -8.36 7.05 -13.42
C ASP A 70 -7.59 5.98 -14.19
N GLY A 71 -6.40 5.61 -13.72
CA GLY A 71 -5.56 4.60 -14.34
C GLY A 71 -6.20 3.21 -14.35
N PHE A 72 -6.82 2.80 -13.24
CA PHE A 72 -7.54 1.53 -13.16
C PHE A 72 -8.82 1.53 -13.99
N SER A 73 -9.58 2.63 -13.97
CA SER A 73 -10.75 2.82 -14.83
C SER A 73 -10.41 2.66 -16.30
N ALA A 74 -9.36 3.33 -16.77
CA ALA A 74 -8.92 3.22 -18.15
C ALA A 74 -8.35 1.84 -18.50
N ALA A 75 -7.59 1.22 -17.61
CA ALA A 75 -6.95 -0.08 -17.87
C ALA A 75 -7.94 -1.24 -17.96
N TRP A 76 -9.08 -1.14 -17.26
CA TRP A 76 -10.09 -2.19 -17.20
C TRP A 76 -11.42 -1.83 -17.85
N ASP A 77 -11.57 -0.62 -18.37
CA ASP A 77 -12.82 -0.09 -18.93
C ASP A 77 -13.97 -0.17 -17.91
N ILE A 78 -13.73 0.35 -16.71
CA ILE A 78 -14.66 0.33 -15.58
C ILE A 78 -14.88 1.71 -14.97
N GLU A 79 -16.02 1.88 -14.32
CA GLU A 79 -16.33 3.06 -13.49
C GLU A 79 -16.26 2.69 -12.01
N PHE A 80 -15.52 3.46 -11.22
CA PHE A 80 -15.54 3.35 -9.76
C PHE A 80 -16.66 4.23 -9.19
N VAL A 81 -17.55 3.62 -8.41
CA VAL A 81 -18.58 4.33 -7.65
C VAL A 81 -18.17 4.36 -6.17
N PRO A 82 -18.14 5.54 -5.51
CA PRO A 82 -17.88 5.61 -4.08
C PRO A 82 -18.88 4.77 -3.29
N GLY A 83 -18.35 3.84 -2.48
CA GLY A 83 -19.13 3.01 -1.57
C GLY A 83 -18.95 3.46 -0.12
N ALA A 84 -19.89 3.09 0.73
CA ALA A 84 -19.77 3.17 2.19
C ALA A 84 -19.99 1.77 2.77
N PHE A 85 -19.39 1.50 3.92
CA PHE A 85 -19.66 0.25 4.64
C PHE A 85 -21.10 0.22 5.14
N SER A 86 -21.75 -0.93 5.01
CA SER A 86 -22.97 -1.25 5.73
C SER A 86 -22.67 -1.48 7.22
N ALA A 87 -23.70 -1.38 8.07
CA ALA A 87 -23.55 -1.66 9.50
C ALA A 87 -23.00 -3.07 9.79
N SER A 88 -23.34 -4.06 8.95
CA SER A 88 -22.78 -5.41 9.05
C SER A 88 -21.29 -5.48 8.67
N GLU A 89 -20.85 -4.72 7.68
CA GLU A 89 -19.43 -4.67 7.30
C GLU A 89 -18.61 -3.92 8.34
N GLU A 90 -19.14 -2.83 8.91
CA GLU A 90 -18.50 -2.12 10.02
C GLU A 90 -18.32 -3.04 11.24
N ALA A 91 -19.35 -3.82 11.59
CA ALA A 91 -19.27 -4.80 12.66
C ALA A 91 -18.21 -5.88 12.37
N ALA A 92 -18.12 -6.36 11.13
CA ALA A 92 -17.11 -7.33 10.72
C ALA A 92 -15.68 -6.74 10.74
N VAL A 93 -15.50 -5.47 10.36
CA VAL A 93 -14.22 -4.76 10.48
C VAL A 93 -13.80 -4.66 11.94
N ALA A 94 -14.72 -4.26 12.84
CA ALA A 94 -14.44 -4.16 14.27
C ALA A 94 -14.05 -5.52 14.87
N ASP A 95 -14.79 -6.58 14.53
CA ASP A 95 -14.45 -7.95 14.96
C ASP A 95 -13.06 -8.38 14.49
N LEU A 96 -12.72 -8.14 13.21
CA LEU A 96 -11.38 -8.43 12.67
C LEU A 96 -10.27 -7.61 13.33
N GLN A 97 -10.54 -6.35 13.69
CA GLN A 97 -9.59 -5.54 14.44
C GLN A 97 -9.29 -6.19 15.79
N HIS A 98 -10.32 -6.54 16.56
CA HIS A 98 -10.15 -7.10 17.91
C HIS A 98 -9.60 -8.52 17.94
N THR A 99 -10.10 -9.40 17.08
CA THR A 99 -9.74 -10.83 17.10
C THR A 99 -8.43 -11.15 16.39
N LYS A 100 -7.85 -10.17 15.67
CA LYS A 100 -6.73 -10.42 14.79
C LYS A 100 -5.75 -9.25 14.70
N TYR A 101 -6.14 -8.12 14.13
CA TYR A 101 -5.15 -7.08 13.75
C TYR A 101 -4.65 -6.24 14.93
N MET A 102 -5.34 -6.24 16.06
CA MET A 102 -4.90 -5.66 17.34
C MET A 102 -4.39 -6.71 18.33
N ASP A 103 -4.56 -8.00 18.01
CA ASP A 103 -4.08 -9.08 18.85
C ASP A 103 -2.56 -9.25 18.70
N GLU A 104 -1.85 -9.26 19.83
CA GLU A 104 -0.40 -9.45 19.86
C GLU A 104 -0.01 -10.88 19.49
N GLY A 105 -0.82 -11.87 19.86
CA GLY A 105 -0.59 -13.28 19.49
C GLY A 105 -0.55 -13.46 17.97
N TRP A 106 -1.53 -12.88 17.28
CA TRP A 106 -1.57 -12.80 15.83
C TRP A 106 -0.38 -12.01 15.25
N THR A 107 -0.11 -10.81 15.75
CA THR A 107 0.90 -9.90 15.18
C THR A 107 2.32 -10.41 15.35
N PHE A 108 2.64 -10.99 16.51
CA PHE A 108 3.96 -11.54 16.81
C PHE A 108 4.09 -13.04 16.51
N GLY A 109 3.01 -13.69 16.08
CA GLY A 109 2.95 -15.13 15.81
C GLY A 109 3.24 -15.98 17.06
N ARG A 110 2.70 -15.57 18.21
CA ARG A 110 2.89 -16.21 19.53
C ARG A 110 1.66 -17.00 19.96
#